data_AF-A0A9P4W6N8-F1
#
_entry.id   AF-A0A9P4W6N8-F1
#
_cell.length_a   1.000
_cell.length_b   1.000
_cell.length_c   1.000
_cell.angle_alpha   90.00
_cell.angle_beta   90.00
_cell.angle_gamma   90.00
#
_symmetry.space_group_name_H-M   'P 1'
#
loop_
_entity.id
_entity.type
_entity.pdbx_description
1 polymer ?
#
loop_
_entity_poly.entity_id
_entity_poly.type
_entity_poly.pdbx_seq_one_letter_code
_entity_poly.pdbx_strand_id
1 'polypeptide(L)'
;MQKSDCRLTNALGVVAIDDKLGKTTFAEQLARLQRHKKKKKKFAHPGLQRDKLFRAGYHHKGGSASKRAECCDQGELVERPQRTEEGQQTLVFHRGRIAMGNAVVKDGELRDRIGARCGALRVQMEAAGVDANRR
;
A
#
# COMPACT_ATOMS: atom_id res chain seq x y z
N MET A 1 -19.99 4.29 -18.19
CA MET A 1 -19.54 4.69 -16.83
C MET A 1 -20.49 4.06 -15.82
N GLN A 2 -20.12 2.96 -15.18
CA GLN A 2 -20.95 2.36 -14.13
C GLN A 2 -20.77 3.21 -12.87
N LYS A 3 -21.87 3.80 -12.37
CA LYS A 3 -21.86 4.57 -11.11
C LYS A 3 -21.30 3.67 -10.01
N SER A 4 -20.24 4.12 -9.34
CA SER A 4 -19.76 3.45 -8.13
C SER A 4 -20.91 3.36 -7.13
N ASP A 5 -21.18 2.16 -6.61
CA ASP A 5 -22.25 1.90 -5.65
C ASP A 5 -22.20 2.92 -4.50
N CYS A 6 -23.31 3.61 -4.23
CA CYS A 6 -23.40 4.68 -3.24
C CYS A 6 -23.07 4.19 -1.81
N ARG A 7 -23.14 2.88 -1.58
CA ARG A 7 -22.74 2.25 -0.33
C ARG A 7 -21.24 2.34 -0.08
N LEU A 8 -20.42 2.14 -1.13
CA LEU A 8 -18.96 2.22 -1.02
C LEU A 8 -18.46 3.67 -0.92
N THR A 9 -19.19 4.63 -1.49
CA THR A 9 -18.85 6.07 -1.33
C THR A 9 -19.07 6.55 0.10
N ASN A 10 -20.08 6.03 0.79
CA ASN A 10 -20.42 6.47 2.15
C ASN A 10 -19.61 5.75 3.23
N ALA A 11 -19.16 4.51 2.99
CA ALA A 11 -18.44 3.72 3.99
C ALA A 11 -17.16 4.42 4.51
N LEU A 12 -16.39 5.06 3.62
CA LEU A 12 -15.19 5.81 4.03
C LEU A 12 -15.55 6.99 4.95
N GLY A 13 -16.65 7.69 4.64
CA GLY A 13 -17.17 8.79 5.45
C GLY A 13 -17.60 8.31 6.84
N VAL A 14 -18.32 7.18 6.91
CA VAL A 14 -18.73 6.57 8.19
C VAL A 14 -17.51 6.19 9.04
N VAL A 15 -16.54 5.47 8.46
CA VAL A 15 -15.31 5.09 9.19
C VAL A 15 -14.53 6.32 9.67
N ALA A 16 -14.50 7.40 8.88
CA ALA A 16 -13.84 8.64 9.28
C ALA A 16 -14.57 9.36 10.43
N ILE A 17 -15.91 9.36 10.42
CA ILE A 17 -16.72 9.94 11.50
C ILE A 17 -16.59 9.11 12.77
N ASP A 18 -16.72 7.79 12.68
CA ASP A 18 -16.60 6.90 13.83
C ASP A 18 -15.23 7.03 14.50
N ASP A 19 -14.18 7.22 13.72
CA ASP A 19 -12.84 7.47 14.26
C ASP A 19 -12.76 8.78 15.04
N LYS A 20 -13.32 9.87 14.48
CA LYS A 20 -13.39 11.16 15.18
C LYS A 20 -14.22 11.08 16.46
N LEU A 21 -15.25 10.24 16.47
CA LEU A 21 -16.11 9.99 17.64
C LEU A 21 -15.50 8.98 18.61
N GLY A 22 -14.29 8.46 18.37
CA GLY A 22 -13.65 7.47 19.23
C GLY A 22 -14.32 6.10 19.24
N LYS A 23 -15.16 5.81 18.23
CA LYS A 23 -15.89 4.54 18.08
C LYS A 23 -15.07 3.45 17.38
N THR A 24 -13.90 3.80 16.82
CA THR A 24 -13.01 2.83 16.17
C THR A 24 -12.01 2.26 17.17
N THR A 25 -11.48 1.08 16.86
CA THR A 25 -10.41 0.46 17.65
C THR A 25 -9.01 0.83 17.16
N PHE A 26 -8.87 1.75 16.20
CA PHE A 26 -7.61 2.01 15.51
C PHE A 26 -6.47 2.39 16.47
N ALA A 27 -6.71 3.26 17.45
CA ALA A 27 -5.70 3.65 18.42
C ALA A 27 -5.19 2.46 19.26
N GLU A 28 -6.11 1.61 19.71
CA GLU A 28 -5.79 0.39 20.46
C GLU A 28 -4.98 -0.60 19.60
N GLN A 29 -5.43 -0.83 18.37
CA GLN A 29 -4.73 -1.71 17.43
C GLN A 29 -3.34 -1.17 17.08
N LEU A 30 -3.20 0.15 16.94
CA LEU A 30 -1.91 0.81 16.72
C LEU A 30 -0.96 0.55 17.89
N ALA A 31 -1.42 0.80 19.10
CA ALA A 31 -0.64 0.57 20.32
C ALA A 31 -0.25 -0.91 20.47
N ARG A 32 -1.15 -1.84 20.11
CA ARG A 32 -0.86 -3.29 20.08
C ARG A 32 0.26 -3.60 19.08
N LEU A 33 0.18 -3.11 17.85
CA LEU A 33 1.19 -3.34 16.82
C LEU A 33 2.56 -2.75 17.20
N GLN A 34 2.58 -1.54 17.75
CA GLN A 34 3.80 -0.88 18.22
C GLN A 34 4.49 -1.68 19.34
N ARG A 35 3.73 -2.25 20.28
CA ARG A 35 4.28 -3.13 21.33
C ARG A 35 4.93 -4.39 20.76
N HIS A 36 4.35 -4.99 19.73
CA HIS A 36 4.91 -6.19 19.11
C HIS A 36 6.14 -5.91 18.24
N LYS A 37 6.20 -4.76 17.57
CA LYS A 37 7.38 -4.32 16.80
C LYS A 37 8.64 -4.30 17.66
N LYS A 38 8.53 -3.86 18.92
CA LYS A 38 9.64 -3.85 19.90
C LYS A 38 10.12 -5.26 20.30
N LYS A 39 9.28 -6.29 20.17
CA LYS A 39 9.53 -7.65 20.71
C LYS A 39 10.05 -8.66 19.67
N LYS A 40 9.94 -8.39 18.36
CA LYS A 40 10.32 -9.37 17.30
C LYS A 40 11.44 -8.83 16.41
N LYS A 41 12.68 -9.29 16.65
CA LYS A 41 13.84 -9.08 15.76
C LYS A 41 13.94 -10.09 14.60
N LYS A 42 13.00 -11.04 14.46
CA LYS A 42 13.07 -12.10 13.44
C LYS A 42 13.03 -11.57 12.00
N PHE A 43 12.45 -10.40 11.77
CA PHE A 43 12.41 -9.73 10.48
C PHE A 43 12.96 -8.33 10.64
N ALA A 44 13.92 -7.96 9.80
CA ALA A 44 14.56 -6.65 9.82
C ALA A 44 14.26 -5.88 8.53
N HIS A 45 14.19 -4.56 8.63
CA HIS A 45 14.15 -3.70 7.46
C HIS A 45 15.46 -3.89 6.66
N PRO A 46 15.40 -4.17 5.34
CA PRO A 46 16.60 -4.49 4.55
C PRO A 46 17.59 -3.31 4.36
N GLY A 47 17.25 -2.13 4.88
CA GLY A 47 18.05 -0.90 4.82
C GLY A 47 17.49 0.09 3.80
N LEU A 48 17.65 1.39 4.09
CA LEU A 48 17.14 2.48 3.25
C LEU A 48 17.76 2.48 1.84
N GLN A 49 19.00 2.02 1.73
CA GLN A 49 19.71 1.86 0.46
C GLN A 49 19.05 0.86 -0.49
N ARG A 50 18.19 -0.02 0.04
CA ARG A 50 17.41 -0.99 -0.74
C ARG A 50 15.96 -0.54 -1.02
N ASP A 51 15.52 0.58 -0.46
CA ASP A 51 14.19 1.20 -0.76
C ASP A 51 14.28 2.03 -2.05
N LYS A 52 14.40 1.34 -3.18
CA LYS A 52 14.48 1.94 -4.51
C LYS A 52 13.10 1.98 -5.16
N LEU A 53 12.69 3.14 -5.64
CA LEU A 53 11.47 3.33 -6.45
C LEU A 53 11.88 3.80 -7.84
N PHE A 54 11.42 3.10 -8.87
CA PHE A 54 11.58 3.48 -10.27
C PHE A 54 10.33 4.19 -10.78
N ARG A 55 10.48 5.00 -11.83
CA ARG A 55 9.36 5.62 -12.53
C ARG A 55 8.37 4.57 -13.03
N ALA A 56 7.09 4.94 -13.09
CA ALA A 56 6.02 4.01 -13.48
C ALA A 56 6.18 3.47 -14.90
N GLY A 57 6.69 4.29 -15.83
CA GLY A 57 6.99 3.90 -17.21
C GLY A 57 8.32 3.18 -17.42
N TYR A 58 9.10 2.97 -16.36
CA TYR A 58 10.34 2.20 -16.49
C TYR A 58 10.05 0.71 -16.54
N HIS A 59 10.31 0.11 -17.69
CA HIS A 59 10.25 -1.34 -17.88
C HIS A 59 11.63 -1.96 -17.60
N HIS A 60 11.66 -2.93 -16.69
CA HIS A 60 12.89 -3.63 -16.32
C HIS A 60 13.52 -4.32 -17.54
N LYS A 61 14.77 -3.96 -17.86
CA LYS A 61 15.51 -4.49 -19.02
C LYS A 61 16.05 -5.91 -18.78
N GLY A 62 16.11 -6.37 -17.53
CA GLY A 62 16.43 -7.76 -17.22
C GLY A 62 15.22 -8.64 -17.50
N GLY A 63 15.36 -9.69 -18.31
CA GLY A 63 14.31 -10.69 -18.45
C GLY A 63 13.90 -11.28 -17.09
N SER A 64 12.83 -12.07 -17.03
CA SER A 64 12.29 -12.64 -15.77
C SER A 64 13.30 -13.43 -14.91
N ALA A 65 14.46 -13.80 -15.48
CA ALA A 65 15.56 -14.47 -14.79
C ALA A 65 16.53 -13.52 -14.06
N SER A 66 16.69 -12.27 -14.51
CA SER A 66 17.56 -11.29 -13.85
C SER A 66 16.75 -10.46 -12.85
N LYS A 67 16.58 -11.01 -11.64
CA LYS A 67 15.87 -10.36 -10.52
C LYS A 67 16.71 -9.30 -9.79
N ARG A 68 17.90 -8.97 -10.31
CA ARG A 68 18.84 -8.09 -9.62
C ARG A 68 18.53 -6.63 -9.95
N ALA A 69 18.20 -5.85 -8.92
CA ALA A 69 18.02 -4.40 -9.02
C ALA A 69 19.32 -3.66 -9.41
N GLU A 70 20.47 -4.34 -9.32
CA GLU A 70 21.77 -3.82 -9.79
C GLU A 70 21.82 -3.66 -11.32
N CYS A 71 21.01 -4.40 -12.07
CA CYS A 71 20.94 -4.29 -13.53
C CYS A 71 19.96 -3.21 -14.01
N CYS A 72 19.28 -2.52 -13.09
CA CYS A 72 18.33 -1.47 -13.43
C CYS A 72 19.04 -0.13 -13.67
N ASP A 73 18.50 0.64 -14.62
CA ASP A 73 18.95 2.00 -14.89
C ASP A 73 18.72 2.89 -13.66
N GLN A 74 19.80 3.37 -13.04
CA GLN A 74 19.70 4.23 -11.86
C GLN A 74 19.16 5.62 -12.21
N GLY A 75 19.21 6.04 -13.49
CA GLY A 75 18.62 7.30 -13.96
C GLY A 75 17.09 7.32 -13.91
N GLU A 76 16.47 6.15 -13.80
CA GLU A 76 15.01 5.99 -13.71
C GLU A 76 14.50 5.93 -12.26
N LEU A 77 15.40 6.13 -11.28
CA LEU A 77 15.03 6.24 -9.87
C LEU A 77 14.29 7.55 -9.60
N VAL A 78 13.23 7.45 -8.81
CA VAL A 78 12.49 8.60 -8.30
C VAL A 78 13.19 9.12 -7.05
N GLU A 79 13.65 10.37 -7.10
CA GLU A 79 14.20 11.06 -5.94
C GLU A 79 13.10 11.26 -4.90
N ARG A 80 13.35 10.78 -3.68
CA ARG A 80 12.44 10.87 -2.54
C ARG A 80 13.24 11.19 -1.28
N PRO A 81 12.72 12.02 -0.37
CA PRO A 81 13.38 12.25 0.90
C PRO A 81 13.49 10.94 1.67
N GLN A 82 14.64 10.72 2.28
CA GLN A 82 14.86 9.56 3.14
C GLN A 82 13.92 9.64 4.36
N ARG A 83 13.33 8.51 4.75
CA ARG A 83 12.50 8.46 5.97
C ARG A 83 13.35 8.77 7.20
N THR A 84 12.87 9.67 8.04
CA THR A 84 13.46 9.94 9.37
C THR A 84 13.39 8.70 10.26
N GLU A 85 14.23 8.63 11.29
CA GLU A 85 14.20 7.52 12.26
C GLU A 85 12.82 7.37 12.90
N GLU A 86 12.21 8.50 13.27
CA GLU A 86 10.83 8.56 13.77
C GLU A 86 9.84 7.98 12.75
N GLY A 87 9.91 8.40 11.48
CA GLY A 87 9.04 7.90 10.43
C GLY A 87 9.21 6.40 10.16
N GLN A 88 10.42 5.85 10.37
CA GLN A 88 10.66 4.40 10.30
C GLN A 88 10.05 3.66 11.49
N GLN A 89 9.93 4.30 12.65
CA GLN A 89 9.32 3.72 13.84
C GLN A 89 7.79 3.87 13.88
N THR A 90 7.26 4.94 13.29
CA THR A 90 5.82 5.24 13.26
C THR A 90 5.06 4.29 12.35
N LEU A 91 3.93 3.79 12.85
CA LEU A 91 2.93 3.07 12.06
C LEU A 91 1.80 4.05 11.75
N VAL A 92 1.32 4.06 10.51
CA VAL A 92 0.26 4.98 10.04
C VAL A 92 -0.86 4.16 9.39
N PHE A 93 -2.10 4.45 9.76
CA PHE A 93 -3.27 3.91 9.08
C PHE A 93 -3.67 4.81 7.91
N HIS A 94 -3.59 4.28 6.69
CA HIS A 94 -4.13 4.92 5.51
C HIS A 94 -5.54 4.39 5.24
N ARG A 95 -6.48 5.31 4.99
CA ARG A 95 -7.89 4.98 4.72
C ARG A 95 -8.24 5.42 3.31
N GLY A 96 -8.73 4.50 2.51
CA GLY A 96 -9.20 4.77 1.16
C GLY A 96 -9.52 3.49 0.42
N ARG A 97 -9.88 3.63 -0.84
CA ARG A 97 -10.29 2.49 -1.67
C ARG A 97 -9.08 1.66 -2.05
N ILE A 98 -9.28 0.35 -2.08
CA ILE A 98 -8.32 -0.61 -2.61
C ILE A 98 -8.97 -1.27 -3.82
N ALA A 99 -8.34 -1.15 -4.99
CA ALA A 99 -8.80 -1.83 -6.19
C ALA A 99 -8.40 -3.31 -6.09
N MET A 100 -9.38 -4.20 -6.19
CA MET A 100 -9.17 -5.64 -6.13
C MET A 100 -9.22 -6.25 -7.52
N GLY A 101 -8.36 -7.23 -7.80
CA GLY A 101 -8.36 -7.99 -9.04
C GLY A 101 -7.86 -9.41 -8.81
N ASN A 102 -7.95 -10.27 -9.82
CA ASN A 102 -7.51 -11.66 -9.78
C ASN A 102 -6.16 -11.91 -10.48
N ALA A 103 -5.47 -10.84 -10.88
CA ALA A 103 -4.20 -10.93 -11.61
C ALA A 103 -3.15 -9.96 -11.03
N VAL A 104 -1.87 -10.35 -11.12
CA VAL A 104 -0.74 -9.53 -10.68
C VAL A 104 -0.52 -8.40 -11.66
N VAL A 105 -0.63 -7.16 -11.21
CA VAL A 105 -0.25 -5.97 -11.99
C VAL A 105 1.24 -5.72 -11.78
N LYS A 106 2.05 -6.03 -12.81
CA LYS A 106 3.51 -5.79 -12.82
C LYS A 106 3.89 -4.50 -13.55
N ASP A 107 2.98 -3.97 -14.36
CA ASP A 107 3.16 -2.76 -15.14
C ASP A 107 2.78 -1.52 -14.33
N GLY A 108 3.72 -0.58 -14.19
CA GLY A 108 3.55 0.61 -13.35
C GLY A 108 2.52 1.58 -13.91
N GLU A 109 2.46 1.77 -15.22
CA GLU A 109 1.50 2.67 -15.85
C GLU A 109 0.07 2.11 -15.77
N LEU A 110 -0.08 0.80 -15.97
CA LEU A 110 -1.37 0.11 -15.80
C LEU A 110 -1.87 0.24 -14.36
N ARG A 111 -0.99 0.07 -13.37
CA ARG A 111 -1.32 0.29 -11.95
C ARG A 111 -1.85 1.71 -11.73
N ASP A 112 -1.18 2.72 -12.28
CA ASP A 112 -1.56 4.12 -12.08
C ASP A 112 -2.87 4.46 -12.80
N ARG A 113 -3.09 3.91 -14.02
CA ARG A 113 -4.39 4.01 -14.73
C ARG A 113 -5.54 3.38 -13.93
N ILE A 114 -5.32 2.21 -13.32
CA ILE A 114 -6.33 1.57 -12.45
C ILE A 114 -6.60 2.46 -11.22
N GLY A 115 -5.55 2.96 -10.57
CA GLY A 115 -5.65 3.86 -9.43
C GLY A 115 -6.51 5.09 -9.72
N ALA A 116 -6.21 5.79 -10.83
CA ALA A 116 -6.96 6.95 -11.30
C ALA A 116 -8.43 6.60 -11.62
N ARG A 117 -8.66 5.53 -12.37
CA ARG A 117 -10.01 5.10 -12.78
C ARG A 117 -10.89 4.71 -11.59
N CYS A 118 -10.33 4.06 -10.57
CA CYS A 118 -11.07 3.56 -9.42
C CYS A 118 -11.10 4.54 -8.23
N GLY A 119 -10.28 5.61 -8.26
CA GLY A 119 -10.00 6.44 -7.10
C GLY A 119 -9.41 5.62 -5.95
N ALA A 120 -8.52 4.67 -6.29
CA ALA A 120 -7.95 3.71 -5.34
C ALA A 120 -6.54 4.12 -4.91
N LEU A 121 -6.25 3.95 -3.62
CA LEU A 121 -4.93 4.16 -3.03
C LEU A 121 -3.94 3.04 -3.38
N ARG A 122 -4.45 1.83 -3.63
CA ARG A 122 -3.65 0.63 -3.89
C ARG A 122 -4.40 -0.36 -4.77
N VAL A 123 -3.67 -1.12 -5.58
CA VAL A 123 -4.15 -2.31 -6.28
C VAL A 123 -3.70 -3.54 -5.53
N GLN A 124 -4.61 -4.47 -5.26
CA GLN A 124 -4.34 -5.70 -4.52
C GLN A 124 -4.97 -6.91 -5.21
N MET A 125 -4.31 -8.06 -5.11
CA MET A 125 -4.78 -9.32 -5.71
C MET A 125 -5.40 -10.28 -4.68
N GLU A 126 -4.98 -10.18 -3.40
CA GLU A 126 -5.36 -11.16 -2.37
C GLU A 126 -6.41 -10.65 -1.37
N ALA A 127 -6.79 -9.37 -1.43
CA ALA A 127 -7.82 -8.82 -0.53
C ALA A 127 -9.25 -9.24 -0.88
N ALA A 128 -9.48 -9.78 -2.08
CA ALA A 128 -10.81 -10.21 -2.52
C ALA A 128 -11.40 -11.35 -1.66
N GLY A 129 -10.57 -12.04 -0.87
CA GLY A 129 -11.02 -13.11 0.04
C GLY A 129 -11.58 -12.65 1.38
N VAL A 130 -11.57 -11.35 1.70
CA VAL A 130 -11.97 -10.84 3.04
C VAL A 130 -13.47 -10.50 3.13
N ASP A 131 -14.23 -10.58 2.04
CA ASP A 131 -15.67 -10.26 2.03
C ASP A 131 -16.57 -11.51 1.94
N ALA A 132 -16.39 -12.46 2.87
CA ALA A 132 -17.17 -13.70 2.89
C ALA A 132 -17.68 -14.13 4.27
N ASN A 133 -17.76 -13.22 5.26
CA ASN A 133 -18.50 -13.52 6.48
C ASN A 133 -19.00 -12.26 7.20
N ARG A 134 -20.11 -11.70 6.71
CA ARG A 134 -21.09 -11.07 7.60
C ARG A 134 -22.19 -12.10 7.87
N ARG A 135 -22.02 -12.87 8.94
CA ARG A 135 -23.15 -13.40 9.72
C ARG A 135 -23.25 -12.57 10.98
#